data_AF-A0A505HJ69-F1
#
_entry.id   AF-A0A505HJ69-F1
#
_cell.length_a   1.000
_cell.length_b   1.000
_cell.length_c   1.000
_cell.angle_alpha   90.00
_cell.angle_beta   90.00
_cell.angle_gamma   90.00
#
_symmetry.space_group_name_H-M   'P 1'
#
loop_
_entity.id
_entity.type
_entity.pdbx_description
1 polymer ?
#
loop_
_entity_poly.entity_id
_entity_poly.type
_entity_poly.pdbx_seq_one_letter_code
_entity_poly.pdbx_strand_id
1 'polypeptide(L)'
;MSRWWTETVAALGDLLPLPLAALILLVVALLAALGWYFFPAWVPRRLPRFSLPRLRLPRLPRLRLPRLRRPARRRSDPPPVRVPEPRTPEAVPAGAPGLADRLAAEGRYAEAVRERLREMVRLLVTRHVVEPRPGLTVVELTEAAARARPQVRPTLHTAGAIFSDLWYAQRPATAAHDHRMRELAADLRRELTGEEPR
;
A
#
# COMPACT_ATOMS: atom_id res chain seq x y z
N MET A 1 -15.60 -33.92 29.18
CA MET A 1 -15.38 -32.46 28.98
C MET A 1 -16.56 -31.88 28.19
N SER A 2 -17.70 -31.57 28.82
CA SER A 2 -18.82 -30.87 28.14
C SER A 2 -19.98 -30.41 29.03
N ARG A 3 -20.08 -30.81 30.31
CA ARG A 3 -21.18 -30.34 31.19
C ARG A 3 -21.06 -28.88 31.61
N TRP A 4 -19.84 -28.41 31.87
CA TRP A 4 -19.60 -27.01 32.23
C TRP A 4 -19.96 -26.06 31.08
N TRP A 5 -19.67 -26.46 29.84
CA TRP A 5 -19.99 -25.67 28.63
C TRP A 5 -21.50 -25.44 28.49
N THR A 6 -22.32 -26.47 28.71
CA THR A 6 -23.78 -26.37 28.61
C THR A 6 -24.38 -25.51 29.72
N GLU A 7 -23.84 -25.56 30.94
CA GLU A 7 -24.28 -24.68 32.04
C GLU A 7 -23.93 -23.21 31.79
N THR A 8 -22.73 -22.92 31.28
CA THR A 8 -22.37 -21.55 30.91
C THR A 8 -23.20 -21.01 29.75
N VAL A 9 -23.55 -21.85 28.75
CA VAL A 9 -24.39 -21.43 27.61
C VAL A 9 -25.84 -21.19 28.04
N ALA A 10 -26.37 -22.02 28.94
CA ALA A 10 -27.73 -21.85 29.48
C ALA A 10 -27.84 -20.58 30.32
N ALA A 11 -26.88 -20.32 31.22
CA ALA A 11 -26.84 -19.09 32.02
C ALA A 11 -26.65 -17.82 31.16
N LEU A 12 -25.92 -17.93 30.05
CA LEU A 12 -25.73 -16.83 29.10
C LEU A 12 -27.01 -16.51 28.30
N GLY A 13 -27.85 -17.53 28.04
CA GLY A 13 -29.15 -17.38 27.39
C GLY A 13 -30.18 -16.63 28.25
N ASP A 14 -30.17 -16.85 29.57
CA ASP A 14 -31.09 -16.19 30.51
C ASP A 14 -30.72 -14.72 30.80
N LEU A 15 -29.44 -14.34 30.61
CA LEU A 15 -28.96 -12.96 30.76
C LEU A 15 -29.01 -12.12 29.47
N LEU A 16 -29.23 -12.74 28.31
CA LEU A 16 -29.37 -12.07 27.02
C LEU A 16 -30.84 -12.10 26.58
N PRO A 17 -31.69 -11.20 27.11
CA PRO A 17 -33.05 -11.08 26.62
C PRO A 17 -33.01 -10.82 25.11
N LEU A 18 -33.88 -11.47 24.34
CA LEU A 18 -34.03 -11.30 22.89
C LEU A 18 -33.90 -9.84 22.39
N PRO A 19 -34.47 -8.81 23.05
CA PRO A 19 -34.25 -7.42 22.65
C PRO A 19 -32.79 -6.94 22.74
N LEU A 20 -32.01 -7.43 23.69
CA LEU A 20 -30.60 -7.05 23.88
C LEU A 20 -29.71 -7.71 22.84
N ALA A 21 -29.99 -8.97 22.48
CA ALA A 21 -29.34 -9.63 21.35
C ALA A 21 -29.62 -8.87 20.03
N ALA A 22 -30.87 -8.45 19.82
CA ALA A 22 -31.25 -7.63 18.68
C ALA A 22 -30.53 -6.26 18.68
N LEU A 23 -30.41 -5.61 19.84
CA LEU A 23 -29.69 -4.35 20.00
C LEU A 23 -28.19 -4.50 19.69
N ILE A 24 -27.54 -5.56 20.18
CA ILE A 24 -26.14 -5.87 19.87
C ILE A 24 -25.97 -6.08 18.35
N LEU A 25 -26.86 -6.85 17.72
CA LEU A 25 -26.85 -7.05 16.27
C LEU A 25 -27.00 -5.74 15.50
N LEU A 26 -27.89 -4.85 15.96
CA LEU A 26 -28.10 -3.52 15.39
C LEU A 26 -26.85 -2.63 15.54
N VAL A 27 -26.21 -2.65 16.70
CA VAL A 27 -24.97 -1.90 16.95
C VAL A 27 -23.83 -2.43 16.08
N VAL A 28 -23.66 -3.75 15.98
CA VAL A 28 -22.65 -4.37 15.11
C VAL A 28 -22.90 -4.03 13.64
N ALA A 29 -24.16 -4.10 13.19
CA ALA A 29 -24.54 -3.73 11.83
C ALA A 29 -24.29 -2.23 11.55
N LEU A 30 -24.59 -1.36 12.52
CA LEU A 30 -24.35 0.08 12.44
C LEU A 30 -22.85 0.37 12.35
N LEU A 31 -22.03 -0.25 13.19
CA LEU A 31 -20.57 -0.10 13.17
C LEU A 31 -19.97 -0.62 11.86
N ALA A 32 -20.45 -1.75 11.33
CA ALA A 32 -20.03 -2.27 10.03
C ALA A 32 -20.40 -1.31 8.88
N ALA A 33 -21.61 -0.75 8.90
CA ALA A 33 -22.05 0.24 7.92
C ALA A 33 -21.25 1.54 8.03
N LEU A 34 -20.96 2.01 9.25
CA LEU A 34 -20.17 3.21 9.50
C LEU A 34 -18.71 3.01 9.06
N GLY A 35 -18.12 1.84 9.35
CA GLY A 35 -16.80 1.47 8.87
C GLY A 35 -16.74 1.41 7.34
N TRP A 36 -17.75 0.83 6.70
CA TRP A 36 -17.87 0.81 5.24
C TRP A 36 -18.02 2.21 4.64
N TYR A 37 -18.78 3.09 5.30
CA TYR A 37 -19.05 4.45 4.85
C TYR A 37 -17.87 5.42 5.06
N PHE A 38 -17.14 5.30 6.18
CA PHE A 38 -15.98 6.14 6.49
C PHE A 38 -14.70 5.67 5.79
N PHE A 39 -14.59 4.40 5.40
CA PHE A 39 -13.45 3.85 4.64
C PHE A 39 -13.81 3.36 3.22
N PRO A 40 -14.35 4.19 2.31
CA PRO A 40 -14.62 3.78 0.93
C PRO A 40 -13.34 3.72 0.05
N ALA A 41 -12.16 3.95 0.63
CA ALA A 41 -10.90 4.11 -0.11
C ALA A 41 -10.20 2.80 -0.51
N TRP A 42 -10.70 1.62 -0.09
CA TRP A 42 -10.12 0.31 -0.45
C TRP A 42 -10.99 -0.56 -1.37
N VAL A 43 -11.89 0.04 -2.15
CA VAL A 43 -12.52 -0.64 -3.30
C VAL A 43 -11.76 -0.28 -4.58
N PRO A 44 -10.75 -1.07 -4.99
CA PRO A 44 -10.15 -0.91 -6.30
C PRO A 44 -11.21 -1.17 -7.39
N ARG A 45 -11.65 -0.12 -8.09
CA ARG A 45 -12.54 -0.19 -9.27
C ARG A 45 -11.90 -0.86 -10.50
N ARG A 46 -10.85 -1.66 -10.34
CA ARG A 46 -10.18 -2.40 -11.42
C ARG A 46 -10.22 -3.89 -11.09
N LEU A 47 -11.35 -4.52 -11.40
CA LEU A 47 -11.38 -5.98 -11.53
C LEU A 47 -10.32 -6.39 -12.58
N PRO A 48 -9.39 -7.30 -12.26
CA PRO A 48 -8.46 -7.83 -13.24
C PRO A 48 -9.27 -8.55 -14.32
N ARG A 49 -8.99 -8.26 -15.59
CA ARG A 49 -9.57 -8.99 -16.73
C ARG A 49 -9.05 -10.42 -16.67
N PHE A 50 -9.88 -11.34 -16.21
CA PHE A 50 -9.62 -12.77 -16.31
C PHE A 50 -9.57 -13.14 -17.81
N SER A 51 -8.36 -13.31 -18.33
CA SER A 51 -8.12 -13.95 -19.63
C SER A 51 -8.45 -15.44 -19.48
N LEU A 52 -9.69 -15.80 -19.79
CA LEU A 52 -10.09 -17.20 -19.90
C LEU A 52 -9.24 -17.88 -21.00
N PRO A 53 -8.69 -19.09 -20.74
CA PRO A 53 -7.97 -19.84 -21.75
C PRO A 53 -8.91 -20.16 -22.91
N ARG A 54 -8.42 -19.94 -24.13
CA ARG A 54 -9.18 -20.13 -25.37
C ARG A 54 -9.58 -21.60 -25.53
N LEU A 55 -10.83 -21.92 -25.20
CA LEU A 55 -11.47 -23.18 -25.60
C LEU A 55 -11.49 -23.24 -27.12
N ARG A 56 -10.73 -24.19 -27.69
CA ARG A 56 -10.73 -24.48 -29.11
C ARG A 56 -12.06 -25.12 -29.49
N LEU A 57 -12.99 -24.30 -29.98
CA LEU A 57 -14.22 -24.80 -30.61
C LEU A 57 -13.86 -25.46 -31.97
N PRO A 58 -14.47 -26.63 -32.29
CA PRO A 58 -14.27 -27.28 -33.57
C PRO A 58 -14.81 -26.44 -34.74
N ARG A 59 -14.16 -26.56 -35.89
CA ARG A 59 -14.41 -25.74 -37.09
C ARG A 59 -15.81 -26.03 -37.66
N LEU A 60 -16.73 -25.09 -37.49
CA LEU A 60 -18.01 -25.10 -38.20
C LEU A 60 -17.80 -24.76 -39.70
N PRO A 61 -18.57 -25.37 -40.62
CA PRO A 61 -18.49 -25.10 -42.04
C PRO A 61 -18.88 -23.64 -42.35
N ARG A 62 -18.08 -23.02 -43.22
CA ARG A 62 -18.17 -21.59 -43.55
C ARG A 62 -19.41 -21.31 -44.40
N LEU A 63 -20.49 -20.82 -43.78
CA LEU A 63 -21.58 -20.17 -44.49
C LEU A 63 -21.05 -18.89 -45.18
N ARG A 64 -21.06 -18.88 -46.52
CA ARG A 64 -20.72 -17.71 -47.34
C ARG A 64 -21.86 -16.68 -47.24
N LEU A 65 -21.70 -15.72 -46.34
CA LEU A 65 -22.53 -14.52 -46.32
C LEU A 65 -22.13 -13.58 -47.48
N PRO A 66 -23.10 -13.01 -48.23
CA PRO A 66 -22.82 -12.02 -49.25
C PRO A 66 -22.20 -10.76 -48.63
N ARG A 67 -21.14 -10.25 -49.26
CA ARG A 67 -20.36 -9.10 -48.77
C ARG A 67 -21.20 -7.82 -48.89
N LEU A 68 -21.80 -7.38 -47.79
CA LEU A 68 -22.26 -6.00 -47.71
C LEU A 68 -21.05 -5.06 -47.77
N ARG A 69 -20.96 -4.32 -48.87
CA ARG A 69 -20.05 -3.20 -49.07
C ARG A 69 -20.32 -2.17 -47.97
N ARG A 70 -19.49 -2.16 -46.93
CA ARG A 70 -19.50 -1.09 -45.93
C ARG A 70 -18.96 0.18 -46.60
N PRO A 71 -19.67 1.32 -46.53
CA PRO A 71 -19.10 2.58 -46.97
C PRO A 71 -17.86 2.88 -46.11
N ALA A 72 -16.78 3.31 -46.75
CA ALA A 72 -15.57 3.73 -46.07
C ALA A 72 -15.94 4.91 -45.15
N ARG A 73 -16.04 4.64 -43.85
CA ARG A 73 -16.10 5.68 -42.83
C ARG A 73 -14.80 6.46 -42.97
N ARG A 74 -14.87 7.68 -43.53
CA ARG A 74 -13.79 8.66 -43.40
C ARG A 74 -13.47 8.72 -41.91
N ARG A 75 -12.26 8.27 -41.59
CA ARG A 75 -11.68 8.43 -40.27
C ARG A 75 -11.46 9.93 -40.14
N SER A 76 -12.40 10.62 -39.52
CA SER A 76 -12.10 11.93 -38.96
C SER A 76 -11.03 11.65 -37.91
N ASP A 77 -9.81 12.10 -38.15
CA ASP A 77 -8.80 12.11 -37.08
C ASP A 77 -9.44 12.80 -35.88
N PRO A 78 -9.51 12.15 -34.71
CA PRO A 78 -9.87 12.89 -33.52
C PRO A 78 -8.85 14.02 -33.37
N PRO A 79 -9.28 15.25 -33.08
CA PRO A 79 -8.34 16.34 -32.81
C PRO A 79 -7.33 15.84 -31.77
N PRO A 80 -6.04 16.19 -31.91
CA PRO A 80 -5.01 15.72 -31.01
C PRO A 80 -5.49 16.00 -29.59
N VAL A 81 -5.76 14.95 -28.84
CA VAL A 81 -5.98 15.06 -27.41
C VAL A 81 -4.69 15.69 -26.89
N ARG A 82 -4.76 16.96 -26.49
CA ARG A 82 -3.72 17.57 -25.66
C ARG A 82 -3.66 16.70 -24.42
N VAL A 83 -2.75 15.72 -24.43
CA VAL A 83 -2.21 15.17 -23.21
C VAL A 83 -1.66 16.40 -22.50
N PRO A 84 -2.18 16.78 -21.32
CA PRO A 84 -1.56 17.83 -20.53
C PRO A 84 -0.09 17.48 -20.45
N GLU A 85 0.80 18.42 -20.78
CA GLU A 85 2.23 18.19 -20.62
C GLU A 85 2.46 17.54 -19.25
N PRO A 86 3.30 16.50 -19.16
CA PRO A 86 3.59 15.87 -17.88
C PRO A 86 3.96 17.01 -16.95
N ARG A 87 3.09 17.26 -15.97
CA ARG A 87 3.17 18.41 -15.07
C ARG A 87 4.58 18.35 -14.51
N THR A 88 5.46 19.22 -15.01
CA THR A 88 6.84 19.28 -14.54
C THR A 88 6.68 19.45 -13.04
N PRO A 89 7.17 18.52 -12.20
CA PRO A 89 6.95 18.61 -10.77
C PRO A 89 7.41 20.01 -10.37
N GLU A 90 6.44 20.83 -9.98
CA GLU A 90 6.64 22.23 -9.64
C GLU A 90 7.84 22.26 -8.71
N ALA A 91 8.89 22.98 -9.13
CA ALA A 91 10.16 22.93 -8.45
C ALA A 91 9.92 23.33 -7.01
N VAL A 92 9.92 22.33 -6.12
CA VAL A 92 9.68 22.53 -4.69
C VAL A 92 10.73 23.54 -4.24
N PRO A 93 10.35 24.71 -3.71
CA PRO A 93 11.30 25.77 -3.42
C PRO A 93 12.42 25.20 -2.54
N ALA A 94 13.66 25.50 -2.91
CA ALA A 94 14.83 25.05 -2.17
C ALA A 94 14.68 25.52 -0.71
N GLY A 95 14.50 24.57 0.21
CA GLY A 95 14.23 24.84 1.63
C GLY A 95 12.84 24.47 2.14
N ALA A 96 11.89 24.07 1.28
CA ALA A 96 10.61 23.56 1.77
C ALA A 96 10.81 22.22 2.49
N PRO A 97 10.11 21.99 3.63
CA PRO A 97 10.16 20.71 4.33
C PRO A 97 9.73 19.57 3.40
N GLY A 98 10.44 18.44 3.49
CA GLY A 98 10.13 17.24 2.73
C GLY A 98 8.70 16.75 3.00
N LEU A 99 8.15 15.91 2.11
CA LEU A 99 6.79 15.41 2.26
C LEU A 99 6.57 14.72 3.61
N ALA A 100 7.53 13.90 4.06
CA ALA A 100 7.48 13.26 5.37
C ALA A 100 7.39 14.27 6.52
N ASP A 101 8.12 15.38 6.42
CA ASP A 101 8.15 16.41 7.47
C ASP A 101 6.83 17.17 7.55
N ARG A 102 6.19 17.45 6.40
CA ARG A 102 4.86 18.04 6.36
C ARG A 102 3.80 17.11 6.97
N LEU A 103 3.85 15.82 6.62
CA LEU A 103 2.95 14.81 7.20
C LEU A 103 3.13 14.70 8.72
N ALA A 104 4.37 14.71 9.22
CA ALA A 104 4.64 14.70 10.65
C ALA A 104 4.10 15.96 11.36
N ALA A 105 4.24 17.14 10.74
CA ALA A 105 3.70 18.39 11.26
C ALA A 105 2.16 18.39 11.31
N GLU A 106 1.50 17.68 10.41
CA GLU A 106 0.04 17.43 10.42
C GLU A 106 -0.39 16.35 11.44
N GLY A 107 0.54 15.76 12.20
CA GLY A 107 0.27 14.65 13.12
C GLY A 107 0.04 13.29 12.42
N ARG A 108 0.30 13.21 11.12
CA ARG A 108 0.09 12.03 10.27
C ARG A 108 1.33 11.14 10.26
N TYR A 109 1.66 10.62 11.44
CA TYR A 109 2.93 9.92 11.68
C TYR A 109 3.07 8.62 10.89
N ALA A 110 1.98 7.87 10.65
CA ALA A 110 2.04 6.64 9.88
C ALA A 110 2.46 6.90 8.42
N GLU A 111 1.85 7.92 7.79
CA GLU A 111 2.23 8.34 6.45
C GLU A 111 3.63 8.96 6.41
N ALA A 112 4.01 9.74 7.42
CA ALA A 112 5.36 10.30 7.53
C ALA A 112 6.42 9.18 7.54
N VAL A 113 6.26 8.17 8.39
CA VAL A 113 7.14 6.99 8.46
C VAL A 113 7.23 6.28 7.12
N ARG A 114 6.10 6.08 6.42
CA ARG A 114 6.09 5.47 5.08
C ARG A 114 6.90 6.28 4.07
N GLU A 115 6.72 7.60 4.05
CA GLU A 115 7.45 8.45 3.11
C GLU A 115 8.95 8.52 3.44
N ARG A 116 9.34 8.50 4.72
CA ARG A 116 10.76 8.38 5.12
C ARG A 116 11.37 7.07 4.64
N LEU A 117 10.67 5.95 4.80
CA LEU A 117 11.15 4.67 4.29
C LEU A 117 11.32 4.73 2.76
N ARG A 118 10.35 5.32 2.04
CA ARG A 118 10.46 5.53 0.58
C ARG A 118 11.65 6.42 0.21
N GLU A 119 11.97 7.43 1.01
CA GLU A 119 13.17 8.26 0.85
C GLU A 119 14.47 7.46 1.06
N MET A 120 14.52 6.61 2.09
CA MET A 120 15.65 5.72 2.35
C MET A 120 15.87 4.73 1.19
N VAL A 121 14.79 4.11 0.68
CA VAL A 121 14.88 3.23 -0.50
C VAL A 121 15.38 4.00 -1.72
N ARG A 122 14.83 5.21 -1.97
CA ARG A 122 15.30 6.07 -3.07
C ARG A 122 16.79 6.41 -2.94
N LEU A 123 17.27 6.66 -1.72
CA LEU A 123 18.68 6.93 -1.46
C LEU A 123 19.55 5.72 -1.82
N LEU A 124 19.17 4.51 -1.38
CA LEU A 124 19.89 3.27 -1.71
C LEU A 124 19.96 3.04 -3.22
N VAL A 125 18.86 3.26 -3.95
CA VAL A 125 18.82 3.12 -5.41
C VAL A 125 19.66 4.19 -6.09
N THR A 126 19.55 5.45 -5.67
CA THR A 126 20.31 6.57 -6.25
C THR A 126 21.82 6.40 -6.05
N ARG A 127 22.23 5.76 -4.95
CA ARG A 127 23.63 5.43 -4.66
C ARG A 127 24.07 4.09 -5.24
N HIS A 128 23.25 3.45 -6.07
CA HIS A 128 23.53 2.14 -6.70
C HIS A 128 23.89 1.03 -5.69
N VAL A 129 23.38 1.13 -4.46
CA VAL A 129 23.57 0.10 -3.42
C VAL A 129 22.65 -1.09 -3.68
N VAL A 130 21.44 -0.81 -4.19
CA VAL A 130 20.46 -1.83 -4.57
C VAL A 130 19.86 -1.51 -5.93
N GLU A 131 19.69 -2.54 -6.75
CA GLU A 131 19.02 -2.44 -8.05
C GLU A 131 17.48 -2.43 -7.87
N PRO A 132 16.76 -1.46 -8.45
CA PRO A 132 15.31 -1.39 -8.33
C PRO A 132 14.64 -2.57 -9.06
N ARG A 133 13.82 -3.34 -8.34
CA ARG A 133 13.03 -4.44 -8.90
C ARG A 133 11.57 -4.32 -8.48
N PRO A 134 10.60 -4.51 -9.41
CA PRO A 134 9.19 -4.58 -9.05
C PRO A 134 8.94 -5.69 -8.03
N GLY A 135 8.18 -5.40 -6.98
CA GLY A 135 7.81 -6.37 -5.96
C GLY A 135 8.87 -6.64 -4.88
N LEU A 136 9.98 -5.90 -4.87
CA LEU A 136 11.02 -6.04 -3.84
C LEU A 136 10.44 -5.73 -2.44
N THR A 137 10.53 -6.71 -1.55
CA THR A 137 10.12 -6.53 -0.15
C THR A 137 11.18 -5.76 0.64
N VAL A 138 10.79 -5.19 1.80
CA VAL A 138 11.73 -4.47 2.69
C VAL A 138 12.81 -5.40 3.22
N VAL A 139 12.49 -6.67 3.48
CA VAL A 139 13.46 -7.68 3.93
C VAL A 139 14.48 -7.97 2.83
N GLU A 140 14.03 -8.22 1.60
CA GLU A 140 14.93 -8.46 0.47
C GLU A 140 15.78 -7.24 0.12
N LEU A 141 15.23 -6.03 0.22
CA LEU A 141 15.97 -4.78 0.10
C LEU A 141 17.08 -4.70 1.15
N THR A 142 16.75 -5.01 2.41
CA THR A 142 17.70 -4.96 3.53
C THR A 142 18.84 -5.94 3.32
N GLU A 143 18.54 -7.19 2.95
CA GLU A 143 19.56 -8.20 2.68
C GLU A 143 20.38 -7.88 1.42
N ALA A 144 19.76 -7.30 0.39
CA ALA A 144 20.50 -6.81 -0.78
C ALA A 144 21.46 -5.67 -0.45
N ALA A 145 21.00 -4.69 0.33
CA ALA A 145 21.82 -3.57 0.78
C ALA A 145 22.95 -4.04 1.70
N ALA A 146 22.67 -4.98 2.62
CA ALA A 146 23.64 -5.55 3.54
C ALA A 146 24.75 -6.33 2.83
N ARG A 147 24.47 -7.00 1.70
CA ARG A 147 25.50 -7.63 0.86
C ARG A 147 26.48 -6.62 0.27
N ALA A 148 26.01 -5.42 -0.09
CA ALA A 148 26.86 -4.37 -0.64
C ALA A 148 27.55 -3.53 0.44
N ARG A 149 26.87 -3.29 1.57
CA ARG A 149 27.31 -2.47 2.70
C ARG A 149 26.80 -3.08 4.02
N PRO A 150 27.56 -3.96 4.68
CA PRO A 150 27.09 -4.68 5.86
C PRO A 150 26.62 -3.77 7.01
N GLN A 151 27.22 -2.58 7.14
CA GLN A 151 26.93 -1.61 8.19
C GLN A 151 25.49 -1.10 8.15
N VAL A 152 24.82 -1.09 6.99
CA VAL A 152 23.46 -0.55 6.85
C VAL A 152 22.37 -1.50 7.35
N ARG A 153 22.73 -2.75 7.63
CA ARG A 153 21.77 -3.81 7.98
C ARG A 153 20.97 -3.50 9.25
N PRO A 154 21.58 -3.11 10.38
CA PRO A 154 20.83 -2.81 11.60
C PRO A 154 19.85 -1.65 11.38
N THR A 155 20.31 -0.58 10.72
CA THR A 155 19.53 0.62 10.41
C THR A 155 18.29 0.30 9.58
N LEU A 156 18.46 -0.44 8.48
CA LEU A 156 17.35 -0.85 7.61
C LEU A 156 16.42 -1.86 8.28
N HIS A 157 16.96 -2.78 9.09
CA HIS A 157 16.16 -3.74 9.83
C HIS A 157 15.24 -3.05 10.84
N THR A 158 15.77 -2.11 11.63
CA THR A 158 14.96 -1.33 12.58
C THR A 158 13.91 -0.48 11.85
N ALA A 159 14.27 0.17 10.74
CA ALA A 159 13.31 0.95 9.96
C ALA A 159 12.17 0.06 9.40
N GLY A 160 12.52 -1.13 8.91
CA GLY A 160 11.56 -2.13 8.43
C GLY A 160 10.65 -2.66 9.54
N ALA A 161 11.17 -2.86 10.75
CA ALA A 161 10.38 -3.29 11.90
C ALA A 161 9.34 -2.23 12.30
N ILE A 162 9.76 -0.96 12.43
CA ILE A 162 8.85 0.16 12.72
C ILE A 162 7.74 0.25 11.67
N PHE A 163 8.11 0.20 10.39
CA PHE A 163 7.13 0.20 9.29
C PHE A 163 6.14 -0.97 9.39
N SER A 164 6.64 -2.17 9.70
CA SER A 164 5.81 -3.37 9.79
C SER A 164 4.84 -3.30 10.97
N ASP A 165 5.29 -2.79 12.10
CA ASP A 165 4.46 -2.58 13.29
C ASP A 165 3.30 -1.63 13.00
N LEU A 166 3.57 -0.52 12.29
CA LEU A 166 2.55 0.47 11.99
C LEU A 166 1.57 -0.02 10.91
N TRP A 167 2.05 -0.64 9.81
CA TRP A 167 1.17 -0.98 8.68
C TRP A 167 0.59 -2.37 8.70
N TYR A 168 1.33 -3.36 9.19
CA TYR A 168 0.85 -4.74 9.19
C TYR A 168 0.27 -5.11 10.55
N ALA A 169 0.91 -4.69 11.64
CA ALA A 169 0.38 -4.93 12.99
C ALA A 169 -0.62 -3.86 13.45
N GLN A 170 -0.91 -2.84 12.63
CA GLN A 170 -1.92 -1.79 12.89
C GLN A 170 -1.71 -1.08 14.24
N ARG A 171 -0.45 -0.95 14.68
CA ARG A 171 -0.13 -0.22 15.91
C ARG A 171 -0.30 1.28 15.69
N PRO A 172 -0.78 2.02 16.70
CA PRO A 172 -0.94 3.46 16.58
C PRO A 172 0.41 4.15 16.38
N ALA A 173 0.51 4.96 15.33
CA ALA A 173 1.72 5.74 15.05
C ALA A 173 1.84 6.92 16.03
N THR A 174 3.07 7.22 16.43
CA THR A 174 3.39 8.28 17.38
C THR A 174 4.53 9.14 16.88
N ALA A 175 4.69 10.34 17.44
CA ALA A 175 5.81 11.22 17.15
C ALA A 175 7.18 10.56 17.39
N ALA A 176 7.27 9.66 18.37
CA ALA A 176 8.49 8.91 18.66
C ALA A 176 8.88 7.97 17.50
N HIS A 177 7.91 7.36 16.81
CA HIS A 177 8.18 6.54 15.63
C HIS A 177 8.72 7.39 14.47
N ASP A 178 8.14 8.57 14.22
CA ASP A 178 8.65 9.49 13.18
C ASP A 178 10.06 9.98 13.51
N HIS A 179 10.30 10.37 14.76
CA HIS A 179 11.62 10.80 15.22
C HIS A 179 12.66 9.70 15.03
N ARG A 180 12.34 8.47 15.44
CA ARG A 180 13.25 7.33 15.28
C ARG A 180 13.53 7.03 13.81
N MET A 181 12.52 7.10 12.94
CA MET A 181 12.71 6.93 11.49
C MET A 181 13.58 8.04 10.88
N ARG A 182 13.50 9.27 11.40
CA ARG A 182 14.36 10.38 10.98
C ARG A 182 15.82 10.13 11.36
N GLU A 183 16.08 9.64 12.58
CA GLU A 183 17.43 9.25 13.02
C GLU A 183 18.00 8.14 12.11
N LEU A 184 17.23 7.06 11.89
CA LEU A 184 17.65 5.96 11.03
C LEU A 184 17.94 6.40 9.59
N ALA A 185 17.15 7.34 9.05
CA ALA A 185 17.40 7.91 7.74
C ALA A 185 18.70 8.75 7.69
N ALA A 186 19.03 9.45 8.78
CA ALA A 186 20.29 10.19 8.91
C ALA A 186 21.49 9.25 9.06
N ASP A 187 21.36 8.20 9.88
CA ASP A 187 22.37 7.16 10.08
C ASP A 187 22.70 6.47 8.75
N LEU A 188 21.66 6.05 8.02
CA LEU A 188 21.81 5.47 6.68
C LEU A 188 22.55 6.42 5.74
N ARG A 189 22.23 7.72 5.77
CA ARG A 189 22.90 8.69 4.91
C ARG A 189 24.39 8.79 5.25
N ARG A 190 24.76 8.82 6.53
CA ARG A 190 26.16 8.85 6.99
C ARG A 190 26.94 7.60 6.58
N GLU A 191 26.36 6.42 6.79
CA GLU A 191 26.93 5.14 6.38
C GLU A 191 27.18 5.08 4.86
N LEU A 192 26.29 5.68 4.06
CA LEU A 192 26.40 5.73 2.60
C LEU A 192 27.33 6.84 2.08
N THR A 193 27.58 7.91 2.84
CA THR A 193 28.57 8.94 2.49
C THR A 193 29.99 8.61 2.95
N GLY A 194 30.16 7.59 3.79
CA GLY A 194 31.50 7.14 4.22
C GLY A 194 32.12 8.01 5.30
N GLU A 195 31.31 8.72 6.09
CA GLU A 195 31.79 9.31 7.34
C GLU A 195 31.89 8.20 8.39
N GLU A 196 32.98 7.43 8.34
CA GLU A 196 33.36 6.61 9.49
C GLU A 196 33.80 7.56 10.63
N PRO A 197 33.26 7.41 11.86
CA PRO A 197 33.86 8.07 13.01
C PRO A 197 35.25 7.46 13.20
N ARG A 198 36.28 8.30 13.01
CA ARG A 198 37.67 8.00 13.32
C ARG A 198 37.87 7.64 14.79
#